data_AF-A0A8T4R8V3-F1
#
_entry.id   AF-A0A8T4R8V3-F1
#
_cell.length_a   1.000
_cell.length_b   1.000
_cell.length_c   1.000
_cell.angle_alpha   90.00
_cell.angle_beta   90.00
_cell.angle_gamma   90.00
#
_symmetry.space_group_name_H-M   'P 1'
#
loop_
_entity.id
_entity.type
_entity.pdbx_description
1 polymer ?
#
loop_
_entity_poly.entity_id
_entity_poly.type
_entity_poly.pdbx_seq_one_letter_code
_entity_poly.pdbx_strand_id
1 'polypeptide(L)'
;MPKKAMLERQDKSGHEVNGAKQIVIIDGITHLGRTYEVKDHHARKTPQALHDATIAIFIECEGVSRNHAVVYPPDDRMSTFSIQDLKSLNGTYINDPNNGTGINKLSRKVSASERIPLRDKNVVMLSDAISFSFTEIEQTTKNYGLMVGHYGGNLKGTLNDVRKLKGEFEKRDFSIDELIDEQATPQNILAKLEVMKRYVTDDSIFLFYYAGHSSPGGALQVEKTSEIKILRPQDLLDALMDFRGQKLVILDSCYSSDLAKYSLPPRTVLIGMGGPAYEGHIPSMAYAKKIDTGPEKGEGNIMGYCSRALYKILRDNQSTIDVSALADKIREDTRIRVHHQNVVCKAMTQIKLSSIHHMPNKN
;
A
#
# COMPACT_ATOMS: atom_id res chain seq x y z
N MET A 1 -13.90 -18.85 1.62
CA MET A 1 -13.48 -17.55 1.03
C MET A 1 -11.99 -17.64 0.72
N PRO A 2 -11.50 -17.02 -0.37
CA PRO A 2 -10.07 -16.91 -0.60
C PRO A 2 -9.42 -16.16 0.57
N LYS A 3 -8.37 -16.72 1.16
CA LYS A 3 -7.60 -16.06 2.22
C LYS A 3 -6.21 -15.74 1.72
N LYS A 4 -5.71 -14.58 2.12
CA LYS A 4 -4.38 -14.10 1.77
C LYS A 4 -3.52 -13.96 3.01
N ALA A 5 -2.29 -14.47 2.95
CA ALA A 5 -1.30 -14.21 3.98
C ALA A 5 0.00 -13.74 3.34
N MET A 6 0.71 -12.90 4.07
CA MET A 6 2.05 -12.50 3.68
C MET A 6 3.05 -12.75 4.79
N LEU A 7 4.22 -13.22 4.36
CA LEU A 7 5.39 -13.55 5.17
C LEU A 7 6.55 -12.65 4.76
N GLU A 8 7.37 -12.30 5.73
CA GLU A 8 8.57 -11.49 5.55
C GLU A 8 9.78 -12.32 6.01
N ARG A 9 10.85 -12.35 5.21
CA ARG A 9 12.13 -12.87 5.70
C ARG A 9 12.76 -11.89 6.67
N GLN A 10 13.21 -12.40 7.82
CA GLN A 10 14.13 -11.71 8.70
C GLN A 10 15.42 -12.52 8.75
N ASP A 11 16.56 -11.86 8.70
CA ASP A 11 17.84 -12.51 8.93
C ASP A 11 17.96 -12.93 10.41
N LYS A 12 18.81 -13.92 10.70
CA LYS A 12 18.99 -14.44 12.06
C LYS A 12 19.74 -13.50 13.00
N SER A 13 20.35 -12.44 12.49
CA SER A 13 21.10 -11.46 13.28
C SER A 13 20.27 -10.25 13.72
N GLY A 14 19.01 -10.16 13.28
CA GLY A 14 18.17 -8.99 13.52
C GLY A 14 18.69 -7.74 12.80
N HIS A 15 19.67 -7.90 11.90
CA HIS A 15 20.18 -6.84 11.07
C HIS A 15 19.45 -6.87 9.73
N GLU A 16 19.03 -5.68 9.26
CA GLU A 16 18.65 -5.49 7.86
C GLU A 16 19.86 -5.90 7.00
N VAL A 17 19.82 -7.11 6.45
CA VAL A 17 20.74 -7.50 5.39
C VAL A 17 20.49 -6.51 4.26
N ASN A 18 21.52 -5.76 3.86
CA ASN A 18 21.51 -4.96 2.65
C ASN A 18 21.21 -5.89 1.46
N GLY A 19 19.94 -5.98 1.12
CA GLY A 19 19.40 -6.94 0.16
C GLY A 19 17.88 -6.92 0.31
N ALA A 20 17.18 -6.72 -0.80
CA ALA A 20 15.74 -6.55 -0.85
C ALA A 20 14.97 -7.53 0.06
N LYS A 21 13.98 -6.99 0.79
CA LYS A 21 13.13 -7.79 1.68
C LYS A 21 12.29 -8.73 0.84
N GLN A 22 12.32 -10.03 1.13
CA GLN A 22 11.51 -10.99 0.39
C GLN A 22 10.13 -11.08 1.03
N ILE A 23 9.13 -10.70 0.26
CA ILE A 23 7.71 -10.82 0.58
C ILE A 23 7.19 -12.08 -0.08
N VAL A 24 6.49 -12.91 0.68
CA VAL A 24 5.72 -14.03 0.11
C VAL A 24 4.25 -13.69 0.14
N ILE A 25 3.56 -13.94 -0.96
CA ILE A 25 2.10 -13.96 -1.00
C ILE A 25 1.60 -15.40 -1.07
N ILE A 26 0.68 -15.73 -0.17
CA ILE A 26 -0.13 -16.96 -0.21
C ILE A 26 -1.56 -16.57 -0.58
N ASP A 27 -2.09 -17.09 -1.68
CA ASP A 27 -3.45 -16.80 -2.17
C ASP A 27 -4.16 -18.08 -2.60
N GLY A 28 -5.44 -18.26 -2.22
CA GLY A 28 -6.24 -19.43 -2.58
C GLY A 28 -7.43 -19.71 -1.67
N ILE A 29 -8.25 -20.70 -2.02
CA ILE A 29 -9.48 -21.09 -1.31
C ILE A 29 -9.11 -21.89 -0.04
N THR A 30 -8.61 -21.24 1.01
CA THR A 30 -8.09 -21.95 2.20
C THR A 30 -8.35 -21.20 3.52
N HIS A 31 -8.22 -21.87 4.67
CA HIS A 31 -8.27 -21.23 6.00
C HIS A 31 -6.85 -21.00 6.56
N LEU A 32 -6.18 -19.93 6.11
CA LEU A 32 -4.89 -19.48 6.66
C LEU A 32 -5.04 -18.98 8.11
N GLY A 33 -4.13 -19.39 9.00
CA GLY A 33 -4.02 -18.91 10.38
C GLY A 33 -2.58 -18.62 10.78
N ARG A 34 -2.35 -17.50 11.49
CA ARG A 34 -1.07 -17.26 12.19
C ARG A 34 -1.13 -17.97 13.54
N THR A 35 -0.05 -18.61 13.95
CA THR A 35 0.03 -19.53 15.09
C THR A 35 -0.15 -18.90 16.47
N TYR A 36 -0.32 -17.58 16.55
CA TYR A 36 -0.34 -16.84 17.81
C TYR A 36 -1.57 -17.12 18.69
N GLU A 37 -2.72 -17.54 18.15
CA GLU A 37 -3.88 -17.95 18.95
C GLU A 37 -4.71 -19.04 18.25
N VAL A 38 -4.34 -20.32 18.43
CA VAL A 38 -5.27 -21.43 18.13
C VAL A 38 -6.23 -21.53 19.32
N LYS A 39 -7.28 -20.71 19.33
CA LYS A 39 -8.14 -20.57 20.51
C LYS A 39 -9.17 -21.67 20.72
N ASP A 40 -9.48 -22.51 19.74
CA ASP A 40 -10.24 -23.72 20.04
C ASP A 40 -10.26 -24.72 18.88
N HIS A 41 -9.71 -25.91 19.08
CA HIS A 41 -10.05 -27.11 18.29
C HIS A 41 -9.91 -28.35 19.17
N HIS A 42 -10.78 -28.48 20.17
CA HIS A 42 -11.04 -29.70 20.95
C HIS A 42 -9.86 -30.69 21.11
N ALA A 43 -9.14 -30.52 22.22
CA ALA A 43 -8.46 -31.58 22.97
C ALA A 43 -7.37 -32.43 22.26
N ARG A 44 -6.45 -31.81 21.51
CA ARG A 44 -5.11 -32.40 21.28
C ARG A 44 -4.02 -31.36 21.51
N LYS A 45 -2.91 -31.78 22.13
CA LYS A 45 -1.71 -30.95 22.24
C LYS A 45 -1.30 -30.50 20.84
N THR A 46 -1.20 -29.19 20.63
CA THR A 46 -0.64 -28.58 19.42
C THR A 46 0.69 -29.28 19.08
N PRO A 47 0.84 -29.90 17.89
CA PRO A 47 2.10 -30.51 17.50
C PRO A 47 3.28 -29.54 17.66
N GLN A 48 4.41 -30.02 18.19
CA GLN A 48 5.63 -29.19 18.40
C GLN A 48 6.03 -28.41 17.15
N ALA A 49 5.85 -29.02 15.98
CA ALA A 49 6.05 -28.44 14.65
C ALA A 49 5.28 -27.13 14.38
N LEU A 50 4.15 -26.88 15.05
CA LEU A 50 3.37 -25.64 14.90
C LEU A 50 3.92 -24.49 15.75
N HIS A 51 4.76 -24.75 16.75
CA HIS A 51 5.35 -23.70 17.58
C HIS A 51 6.41 -22.88 16.83
N ASP A 52 7.11 -23.52 15.89
CA ASP A 52 8.18 -22.90 15.09
C ASP A 52 7.68 -22.39 13.73
N ALA A 53 6.36 -22.45 13.49
CA ALA A 53 5.73 -22.12 12.23
C ALA A 53 5.35 -20.64 12.15
N THR A 54 5.66 -19.98 11.03
CA THR A 54 5.18 -18.60 10.79
C THR A 54 3.72 -18.58 10.34
N ILE A 55 3.29 -19.58 9.57
CA ILE A 55 1.89 -19.80 9.20
C ILE A 55 1.54 -21.27 9.37
N ALA A 56 0.42 -21.50 10.04
CA ALA A 56 -0.27 -22.77 10.04
C ALA A 56 -1.46 -22.68 9.08
N ILE A 57 -1.52 -23.61 8.13
CA ILE A 57 -2.63 -23.68 7.19
C ILE A 57 -3.60 -24.71 7.73
N PHE A 58 -4.77 -24.23 8.15
CA PHE A 58 -5.87 -25.06 8.63
C PHE A 58 -6.86 -25.22 7.50
N ILE A 59 -7.51 -26.38 7.45
CA ILE A 59 -8.63 -26.62 6.55
C ILE A 59 -9.73 -27.26 7.37
N GLU A 60 -10.88 -26.59 7.41
CA GLU A 60 -12.12 -27.14 7.97
C GLU A 60 -13.11 -27.33 6.82
N CYS A 61 -13.30 -28.58 6.39
CA CYS A 61 -14.45 -28.94 5.58
C CYS A 61 -14.99 -30.32 5.98
N GLU A 62 -16.31 -30.49 5.90
CA GLU A 62 -16.94 -31.78 6.19
C GLU A 62 -16.37 -32.87 5.27
N GLY A 63 -16.00 -34.01 5.84
CA GLY A 63 -15.50 -35.17 5.09
C GLY A 63 -14.01 -35.13 4.74
N VAL A 64 -13.29 -34.04 5.00
CA VAL A 64 -11.82 -34.00 4.88
C VAL A 64 -11.23 -33.93 6.28
N SER A 65 -10.47 -34.96 6.66
CA SER A 65 -9.67 -34.93 7.89
C SER A 65 -8.87 -33.63 7.93
N ARG A 66 -8.80 -32.97 9.09
CA ARG A 66 -8.10 -31.69 9.32
C ARG A 66 -6.71 -31.73 8.69
N ASN A 67 -6.59 -31.21 7.47
CA ASN A 67 -5.32 -31.18 6.77
C ASN A 67 -4.50 -30.05 7.38
N HIS A 68 -3.30 -30.38 7.83
CA HIS A 68 -2.38 -29.43 8.42
C HIS A 68 -1.12 -29.42 7.56
N ALA A 69 -0.85 -28.31 6.89
CA ALA A 69 0.45 -28.03 6.33
C ALA A 69 1.01 -26.79 7.00
N VAL A 70 2.33 -26.75 7.13
CA VAL A 70 3.05 -25.67 7.79
C VAL A 70 4.01 -25.04 6.82
N VAL A 71 4.02 -23.70 6.81
CA VAL A 71 5.06 -22.92 6.16
C VAL A 71 6.05 -22.43 7.21
N TYR A 72 7.29 -22.88 7.09
CA TYR A 72 8.40 -22.46 7.94
C TYR A 72 9.16 -21.30 7.30
N PRO A 73 9.66 -20.37 8.11
CA PRO A 73 10.61 -19.38 7.63
C PRO A 73 11.95 -20.04 7.27
N PRO A 74 12.82 -19.35 6.53
CA PRO A 74 14.19 -19.79 6.35
C PRO A 74 14.91 -20.05 7.68
N ASP A 75 15.80 -21.02 7.68
CA ASP A 75 16.65 -21.36 8.81
C ASP A 75 18.06 -21.77 8.33
N ASP A 76 18.90 -22.33 9.22
CA ASP A 76 20.29 -22.71 8.86
C ASP A 76 20.33 -23.84 7.83
N ARG A 77 19.21 -24.56 7.65
CA ARG A 77 19.11 -25.72 6.76
C ARG A 77 18.47 -25.34 5.42
N MET A 78 17.63 -24.31 5.41
CA MET A 78 16.97 -23.83 4.20
C MET A 78 17.04 -22.31 4.10
N SER A 79 17.68 -21.83 3.03
CA SER A 79 17.59 -20.41 2.65
C SER A 79 16.18 -20.01 2.23
N THR A 80 15.39 -21.00 1.78
CA THR A 80 13.96 -21.07 1.44
C THR A 80 12.93 -20.76 2.55
N PHE A 81 11.76 -20.16 2.27
CA PHE A 81 10.57 -20.63 3.00
C PHE A 81 10.34 -22.09 2.62
N SER A 82 9.80 -22.90 3.52
CA SER A 82 9.58 -24.32 3.24
C SER A 82 8.25 -24.83 3.74
N ILE A 83 7.71 -25.84 3.06
CA ILE A 83 6.46 -26.49 3.43
C ILE A 83 6.68 -27.91 3.94
N GLN A 84 5.92 -28.29 4.96
CA GLN A 84 5.84 -29.66 5.46
C GLN A 84 4.38 -30.06 5.62
N ASP A 85 4.09 -31.30 5.24
CA ASP A 85 2.81 -31.93 5.53
C ASP A 85 2.80 -32.44 6.98
N LEU A 86 1.76 -32.16 7.77
CA LEU A 86 1.65 -32.68 9.13
C LEU A 86 0.80 -33.96 9.19
N LYS A 87 1.05 -34.88 8.25
CA LYS A 87 0.30 -36.14 8.08
C LYS A 87 -1.16 -35.89 7.71
N SER A 88 -1.38 -35.02 6.74
CA SER A 88 -2.72 -34.78 6.20
C SER A 88 -3.26 -36.06 5.54
N LEU A 89 -4.56 -36.33 5.69
CA LEU A 89 -5.15 -37.58 5.21
C LEU A 89 -5.15 -37.64 3.68
N ASN A 90 -5.42 -36.50 3.05
CA ASN A 90 -5.50 -36.37 1.60
C ASN A 90 -4.14 -36.00 0.98
N GLY A 91 -3.10 -35.80 1.79
CA GLY A 91 -1.78 -35.37 1.34
C GLY A 91 -1.71 -33.89 0.98
N THR A 92 -0.50 -33.34 1.09
CA THR A 92 -0.12 -32.06 0.51
C THR A 92 0.65 -32.33 -0.77
N TYR A 93 0.35 -31.61 -1.84
CA TYR A 93 1.01 -31.72 -3.13
C TYR A 93 1.56 -30.37 -3.56
N ILE A 94 2.68 -30.37 -4.26
CA ILE A 94 3.30 -29.17 -4.80
C ILE A 94 3.65 -29.41 -6.28
N ASN A 95 3.48 -28.38 -7.11
CA ASN A 95 3.95 -28.43 -8.49
C ASN A 95 5.47 -28.23 -8.57
N ASP A 96 6.05 -28.70 -9.67
CA ASP A 96 7.38 -28.26 -10.08
C ASP A 96 7.25 -26.93 -10.85
N PRO A 97 7.80 -25.82 -10.32
CA PRO A 97 7.66 -24.50 -10.94
C PRO A 97 8.33 -24.43 -12.32
N ASN A 98 9.32 -25.29 -12.58
CA ASN A 98 10.03 -25.34 -13.86
C ASN A 98 9.26 -26.10 -14.96
N ASN A 99 8.26 -26.90 -14.58
CA ASN A 99 7.43 -27.67 -15.51
C ASN A 99 6.09 -26.98 -15.85
N GLY A 100 5.92 -25.73 -15.43
CA GLY A 100 4.77 -24.86 -15.75
C GLY A 100 3.69 -24.83 -14.66
N THR A 101 2.75 -23.90 -14.81
CA THR A 101 1.68 -23.63 -13.85
C THR A 101 0.38 -24.32 -14.28
N GLY A 102 -0.15 -25.23 -13.47
CA GLY A 102 -1.44 -25.87 -13.70
C GLY A 102 -1.73 -26.98 -12.69
N ILE A 103 -2.99 -27.13 -12.27
CA ILE A 103 -3.44 -28.13 -11.30
C ILE A 103 -3.10 -29.56 -11.77
N ASN A 104 -3.09 -29.79 -13.08
CA ASN A 104 -2.76 -31.08 -13.69
C ASN A 104 -1.24 -31.42 -13.71
N LYS A 105 -0.38 -30.55 -13.15
CA LYS A 105 1.08 -30.73 -13.09
C LYS A 105 1.62 -30.82 -11.66
N LEU A 106 0.76 -31.15 -10.69
CA LEU A 106 1.15 -31.46 -9.32
C LEU A 106 1.98 -32.74 -9.33
N SER A 107 3.30 -32.60 -9.18
CA SER A 107 4.27 -33.66 -9.46
C SER A 107 4.82 -34.30 -8.20
N ARG A 108 4.73 -33.63 -7.04
CA ARG A 108 5.39 -34.09 -5.81
C ARG A 108 4.46 -34.05 -4.61
N LYS A 109 4.27 -35.22 -3.98
CA LYS A 109 3.66 -35.35 -2.65
C LYS A 109 4.66 -34.87 -1.60
N VAL A 110 4.22 -33.97 -0.72
CA VAL A 110 4.99 -33.50 0.43
C VAL A 110 4.89 -34.54 1.54
N SER A 111 6.03 -35.04 2.01
CA SER A 111 6.08 -36.02 3.11
C SER A 111 6.03 -35.32 4.46
N ALA A 112 5.52 -36.02 5.48
CA ALA A 112 5.61 -35.56 6.86
C ALA A 112 7.03 -35.60 7.44
N SER A 113 7.95 -36.34 6.82
CA SER A 113 9.35 -36.43 7.24
C SER A 113 10.27 -35.40 6.59
N GLU A 114 9.77 -34.59 5.65
CA GLU A 114 10.59 -33.71 4.82
C GLU A 114 9.99 -32.31 4.76
N ARG A 115 10.86 -31.30 4.77
CA ARG A 115 10.52 -29.93 4.38
C ARG A 115 10.87 -29.74 2.91
N ILE A 116 9.95 -29.22 2.11
CA ILE A 116 10.19 -28.91 0.70
C ILE A 116 10.36 -27.39 0.55
N PRO A 117 11.46 -26.92 -0.06
CA PRO A 117 11.64 -25.49 -0.31
C PRO A 117 10.55 -24.95 -1.24
N LEU A 118 9.92 -23.84 -0.84
CA LEU A 118 9.00 -23.07 -1.66
C LEU A 118 9.80 -22.09 -2.53
N ARG A 119 9.38 -21.98 -3.79
CA ARG A 119 9.94 -21.12 -4.84
C ARG A 119 8.81 -20.31 -5.46
N ASP A 120 9.18 -19.21 -6.11
CA ASP A 120 8.24 -18.42 -6.88
C ASP A 120 7.41 -19.30 -7.85
N LYS A 121 6.10 -19.01 -7.91
CA LYS A 121 5.08 -19.72 -8.70
C LYS A 121 4.80 -21.16 -8.26
N ASN A 122 5.24 -21.56 -7.07
CA ASN A 122 4.74 -22.80 -6.49
C ASN A 122 3.23 -22.71 -6.25
N VAL A 123 2.53 -23.79 -6.54
CA VAL A 123 1.14 -24.03 -6.20
C VAL A 123 1.13 -25.25 -5.30
N VAL A 124 0.62 -25.05 -4.09
CA VAL A 124 0.43 -26.09 -3.11
C VAL A 124 -1.04 -26.46 -3.08
N MET A 125 -1.34 -27.74 -3.21
CA MET A 125 -2.68 -28.29 -3.10
C MET A 125 -2.79 -29.11 -1.82
N LEU A 126 -3.79 -28.80 -1.02
CA LEU A 126 -4.14 -29.48 0.22
C LEU A 126 -5.48 -30.18 -0.04
N SER A 127 -5.44 -31.42 -0.56
CA SER A 127 -6.57 -32.13 -1.19
C SER A 127 -7.12 -31.49 -2.47
N ASP A 128 -7.98 -32.22 -3.18
CA ASP A 128 -8.54 -31.82 -4.48
C ASP A 128 -9.41 -30.55 -4.46
N ALA A 129 -9.78 -30.04 -3.28
CA ALA A 129 -10.67 -28.90 -3.14
C ALA A 129 -9.96 -27.57 -2.82
N ILE A 130 -8.72 -27.61 -2.32
CA ILE A 130 -8.06 -26.45 -1.72
C ILE A 130 -6.63 -26.34 -2.24
N SER A 131 -6.29 -25.17 -2.77
CA SER A 131 -4.93 -24.85 -3.18
C SER A 131 -4.57 -23.42 -2.82
N PHE A 132 -3.27 -23.14 -2.78
CA PHE A 132 -2.72 -21.80 -2.74
C PHE A 132 -1.48 -21.66 -3.62
N SER A 133 -1.25 -20.46 -4.14
CA SER A 133 0.01 -20.12 -4.80
C SER A 133 0.98 -19.45 -3.84
N PHE A 134 2.27 -19.64 -4.10
CA PHE A 134 3.38 -18.98 -3.45
C PHE A 134 4.05 -18.08 -4.49
N THR A 135 4.12 -16.79 -4.20
CA THR A 135 4.83 -15.81 -5.03
C THR A 135 5.87 -15.13 -4.19
N GLU A 136 7.12 -15.20 -4.64
CA GLU A 136 8.23 -14.49 -4.02
C GLU A 136 8.36 -13.12 -4.69
N ILE A 137 8.35 -12.08 -3.87
CA ILE A 137 8.45 -10.71 -4.33
C ILE A 137 9.67 -10.08 -3.69
N GLU A 138 10.55 -9.58 -4.52
CA GLU A 138 11.66 -8.75 -4.11
C GLU A 138 11.15 -7.34 -3.81
N GLN A 139 11.17 -6.94 -2.55
CA GLN A 139 10.85 -5.58 -2.15
C GLN A 139 12.09 -4.71 -2.32
N THR A 140 12.11 -3.98 -3.43
CA THR A 140 13.20 -3.05 -3.80
C THR A 140 13.06 -1.66 -3.16
N THR A 141 11.93 -1.37 -2.52
CA THR A 141 11.66 -0.09 -1.86
C THR A 141 10.83 -0.30 -0.59
N LYS A 142 11.03 0.55 0.42
CA LYS A 142 10.27 0.45 1.66
C LYS A 142 8.85 0.98 1.54
N ASN A 143 8.62 2.03 0.77
CA ASN A 143 7.33 2.72 0.72
C ASN A 143 6.70 2.64 -0.67
N TYR A 144 5.37 2.70 -0.72
CA TYR A 144 4.61 2.59 -1.96
C TYR A 144 3.58 3.71 -2.04
N GLY A 145 3.20 4.13 -3.24
CA GLY A 145 2.19 5.16 -3.41
C GLY A 145 1.36 5.02 -4.67
N LEU A 146 0.10 5.46 -4.59
CA LEU A 146 -0.77 5.71 -5.71
C LEU A 146 -1.07 7.20 -5.77
N MET A 147 -0.67 7.85 -6.87
CA MET A 147 -1.01 9.25 -7.14
C MET A 147 -2.07 9.32 -8.24
N VAL A 148 -3.19 9.95 -7.93
CA VAL A 148 -4.33 10.07 -8.83
C VAL A 148 -4.50 11.53 -9.22
N GLY A 149 -4.55 11.80 -10.52
CA GLY A 149 -4.73 13.13 -11.07
C GLY A 149 -5.87 13.16 -12.08
N HIS A 150 -6.82 14.07 -11.92
CA HIS A 150 -7.93 14.24 -12.85
C HIS A 150 -8.12 15.73 -13.25
N TYR A 151 -8.08 16.06 -14.56
CA TYR A 151 -8.31 17.43 -15.10
C TYR A 151 -9.73 17.67 -15.58
N GLY A 152 -10.75 17.03 -14.98
CA GLY A 152 -12.13 17.33 -15.32
C GLY A 152 -12.43 18.84 -15.21
N GLY A 153 -13.27 19.36 -16.11
CA GLY A 153 -13.71 20.76 -16.08
C GLY A 153 -12.61 21.77 -16.42
N ASN A 154 -12.30 22.66 -15.46
CA ASN A 154 -11.42 23.82 -15.66
C ASN A 154 -10.01 23.65 -15.09
N LEU A 155 -9.68 22.47 -14.54
CA LEU A 155 -8.39 22.21 -13.91
C LEU A 155 -7.27 22.10 -14.95
N LYS A 156 -6.14 22.76 -14.69
CA LYS A 156 -4.95 22.77 -15.56
C LYS A 156 -3.69 22.28 -14.86
N GLY A 157 -3.68 22.25 -13.52
CA GLY A 157 -2.46 22.02 -12.73
C GLY A 157 -2.19 20.57 -12.31
N THR A 158 -3.18 19.69 -12.37
CA THR A 158 -3.16 18.37 -11.72
C THR A 158 -1.98 17.45 -12.14
N LEU A 159 -1.39 17.66 -13.31
CA LEU A 159 -0.32 16.85 -13.92
C LEU A 159 0.99 17.24 -13.31
N ASN A 160 1.16 18.55 -13.15
CA ASN A 160 2.29 19.12 -12.49
C ASN A 160 2.25 18.77 -11.01
N ASP A 161 1.05 18.76 -10.40
CA ASP A 161 0.87 18.31 -9.03
C ASP A 161 1.38 16.88 -8.83
N VAL A 162 0.86 15.92 -9.62
CA VAL A 162 1.28 14.52 -9.54
C VAL A 162 2.77 14.36 -9.85
N ARG A 163 3.25 14.89 -11.00
CA ARG A 163 4.65 14.67 -11.44
C ARG A 163 5.67 15.29 -10.48
N LYS A 164 5.44 16.52 -9.99
CA LYS A 164 6.39 17.19 -9.10
C LYS A 164 6.39 16.56 -7.72
N LEU A 165 5.22 16.19 -7.18
CA LEU A 165 5.16 15.51 -5.89
C LEU A 165 5.75 14.11 -5.97
N LYS A 166 5.51 13.36 -7.06
CA LYS A 166 6.13 12.05 -7.27
C LYS A 166 7.63 12.11 -7.09
N GLY A 167 8.32 13.03 -7.77
CA GLY A 167 9.77 13.18 -7.64
C GLY A 167 10.25 13.49 -6.21
N GLU A 168 9.46 14.21 -5.41
CA GLU A 168 9.81 14.48 -4.00
C GLU A 168 9.53 13.29 -3.06
N PHE A 169 8.53 12.46 -3.35
CA PHE A 169 8.28 11.23 -2.61
C PHE A 169 9.24 10.10 -3.01
N GLU A 170 9.65 10.00 -4.28
CA GLU A 170 10.66 9.02 -4.72
C GLU A 170 12.01 9.24 -4.02
N LYS A 171 12.41 10.51 -3.77
CA LYS A 171 13.57 10.84 -2.92
C LYS A 171 13.46 10.35 -1.47
N ARG A 172 12.28 9.89 -1.06
CA ARG A 172 11.95 9.37 0.28
C ARG A 172 11.61 7.87 0.24
N ASP A 173 12.16 7.17 -0.74
CA ASP A 173 12.04 5.72 -0.93
C ASP A 173 10.59 5.28 -1.12
N PHE A 174 9.83 6.02 -1.94
CA PHE A 174 8.53 5.58 -2.43
C PHE A 174 8.64 5.08 -3.88
N SER A 175 8.05 3.92 -4.16
CA SER A 175 7.68 3.53 -5.53
C SER A 175 6.23 3.93 -5.82
N ILE A 176 6.03 4.75 -6.85
CA ILE A 176 4.74 5.42 -7.11
C ILE A 176 4.16 5.03 -8.47
N ASP A 177 2.96 4.45 -8.46
CA ASP A 177 2.11 4.39 -9.66
C ASP A 177 1.26 5.65 -9.76
N GLU A 178 0.96 6.02 -11.00
CA GLU A 178 0.11 7.16 -11.34
C GLU A 178 -1.13 6.67 -12.08
N LEU A 179 -2.28 7.28 -11.78
CA LEU A 179 -3.49 7.18 -12.61
C LEU A 179 -3.92 8.58 -12.99
N ILE A 180 -3.82 8.90 -14.28
CA ILE A 180 -4.13 10.22 -14.82
C ILE A 180 -5.33 10.15 -15.75
N ASP A 181 -6.30 11.05 -15.57
CA ASP A 181 -7.49 11.23 -16.40
C ASP A 181 -8.31 9.96 -16.68
N GLU A 182 -8.24 9.46 -17.91
CA GLU A 182 -8.99 8.29 -18.39
C GLU A 182 -8.56 7.04 -17.62
N GLN A 183 -7.37 7.05 -17.02
CA GLN A 183 -6.92 6.00 -16.13
C GLN A 183 -7.42 6.18 -14.70
N ALA A 184 -7.72 7.40 -14.28
CA ALA A 184 -8.20 7.75 -12.95
C ALA A 184 -9.69 7.43 -12.77
N THR A 185 -10.11 6.20 -13.05
CA THR A 185 -11.48 5.72 -12.84
C THR A 185 -11.62 5.05 -11.46
N PRO A 186 -12.83 4.97 -10.87
CA PRO A 186 -13.02 4.26 -9.62
C PRO A 186 -12.51 2.81 -9.68
N GLN A 187 -12.78 2.12 -10.78
CA GLN A 187 -12.38 0.72 -10.98
C GLN A 187 -10.87 0.56 -11.02
N ASN A 188 -10.16 1.43 -11.74
CA ASN A 188 -8.70 1.37 -11.84
C ASN A 188 -8.04 1.74 -10.51
N ILE A 189 -8.57 2.73 -9.79
CA ILE A 189 -8.08 3.11 -8.47
C ILE A 189 -8.22 1.93 -7.50
N LEU A 190 -9.42 1.36 -7.37
CA LEU A 190 -9.66 0.22 -6.49
C LEU A 190 -8.83 -1.01 -6.88
N ALA A 191 -8.69 -1.29 -8.17
CA ALA A 191 -7.84 -2.38 -8.67
C ALA A 191 -6.35 -2.15 -8.33
N LYS A 192 -5.86 -0.90 -8.43
CA LYS A 192 -4.48 -0.57 -8.03
C LYS A 192 -4.26 -0.68 -6.54
N LEU A 193 -5.21 -0.24 -5.72
CA LEU A 193 -5.16 -0.41 -4.26
C LEU A 193 -5.12 -1.91 -3.88
N GLU A 194 -5.94 -2.74 -4.53
CA GLU A 194 -5.97 -4.20 -4.33
C GLU A 194 -4.63 -4.89 -4.69
N VAL A 195 -3.93 -4.37 -5.68
CA VAL A 195 -2.59 -4.83 -6.06
C VAL A 195 -1.55 -4.31 -5.06
N MET A 196 -1.60 -3.04 -4.69
CA MET A 196 -0.59 -2.39 -3.85
C MET A 196 -0.58 -2.88 -2.39
N LYS A 197 -1.75 -3.17 -1.82
CA LYS A 197 -1.85 -3.69 -0.43
C LYS A 197 -1.06 -4.99 -0.20
N ARG A 198 -0.69 -5.67 -1.29
CA ARG A 198 0.10 -6.89 -1.32
C ARG A 198 1.59 -6.65 -1.03
N TYR A 199 2.10 -5.48 -1.41
CA TYR A 199 3.50 -5.09 -1.24
C TYR A 199 3.73 -4.28 0.04
N VAL A 200 2.69 -3.60 0.53
CA VAL A 200 2.79 -2.78 1.74
C VAL A 200 2.87 -3.66 2.99
N THR A 201 4.00 -3.56 3.68
CA THR A 201 4.34 -4.27 4.91
C THR A 201 3.98 -3.45 6.16
N ASP A 202 4.13 -4.03 7.35
CA ASP A 202 3.85 -3.32 8.60
C ASP A 202 4.79 -2.13 8.87
N ASP A 203 6.00 -2.16 8.29
CA ASP A 203 7.03 -1.11 8.35
C ASP A 203 7.00 -0.14 7.14
N SER A 204 6.17 -0.39 6.13
CA SER A 204 5.96 0.50 4.99
C SER A 204 5.08 1.70 5.34
N ILE A 205 5.27 2.78 4.58
CA ILE A 205 4.28 3.84 4.39
C ILE A 205 3.62 3.65 3.01
N PHE A 206 2.30 3.64 2.98
CA PHE A 206 1.51 3.72 1.77
C PHE A 206 1.00 5.14 1.58
N LEU A 207 1.25 5.75 0.41
CA LEU A 207 0.72 7.06 0.03
C LEU A 207 -0.49 6.89 -0.90
N PHE A 208 -1.63 7.48 -0.53
CA PHE A 208 -2.70 7.78 -1.47
C PHE A 208 -2.78 9.29 -1.66
N TYR A 209 -2.47 9.76 -2.85
CA TYR A 209 -2.57 11.16 -3.20
C TYR A 209 -3.63 11.35 -4.28
N TYR A 210 -4.47 12.36 -4.13
CA TYR A 210 -5.45 12.75 -5.13
C TYR A 210 -5.42 14.26 -5.36
N ALA A 211 -5.40 14.67 -6.63
CA ALA A 211 -5.72 16.02 -7.05
C ALA A 211 -6.80 16.02 -8.13
N GLY A 212 -7.78 16.91 -7.99
CA GLY A 212 -8.93 16.98 -8.86
C GLY A 212 -10.14 17.65 -8.21
N HIS A 213 -11.32 17.38 -8.75
CA HIS A 213 -12.56 17.85 -8.19
C HIS A 213 -13.12 16.88 -7.15
N SER A 214 -13.81 17.41 -6.15
CA SER A 214 -14.60 16.59 -5.23
C SER A 214 -15.88 17.30 -4.85
N SER A 215 -16.87 16.50 -4.47
CA SER A 215 -18.17 16.95 -4.03
C SER A 215 -18.21 17.05 -2.50
N PRO A 216 -19.11 17.87 -1.93
CA PRO A 216 -19.40 17.83 -0.49
C PRO A 216 -19.65 16.39 -0.02
N GLY A 217 -19.15 16.03 1.17
CA GLY A 217 -19.11 14.65 1.64
C GLY A 217 -17.83 13.89 1.29
N GLY A 218 -16.90 14.50 0.53
CA GLY A 218 -15.55 13.96 0.29
C GLY A 218 -15.48 12.97 -0.87
N ALA A 219 -16.51 12.87 -1.71
CA ALA A 219 -16.49 12.03 -2.90
C ALA A 219 -15.56 12.63 -3.97
N LEU A 220 -14.61 11.83 -4.45
CA LEU A 220 -13.59 12.27 -5.41
C LEU A 220 -14.13 12.07 -6.83
N GLN A 221 -14.02 13.06 -7.71
CA GLN A 221 -14.48 12.96 -9.10
C GLN A 221 -13.38 12.35 -9.97
N VAL A 222 -13.72 11.30 -10.70
CA VAL A 222 -12.75 10.35 -11.25
C VAL A 222 -13.22 9.86 -12.62
N GLU A 223 -13.48 10.78 -13.56
CA GLU A 223 -13.59 10.50 -15.01
C GLU A 223 -13.82 11.77 -15.83
N LYS A 224 -13.29 11.82 -17.06
CA LYS A 224 -13.45 12.95 -18.00
C LYS A 224 -14.70 12.83 -18.89
N THR A 225 -15.48 11.76 -18.77
CA THR A 225 -16.63 11.51 -19.65
C THR A 225 -17.83 12.41 -19.30
N SER A 226 -18.84 12.44 -20.17
CA SER A 226 -20.08 13.21 -19.94
C SER A 226 -20.85 12.79 -18.70
N GLU A 227 -20.51 11.63 -18.10
CA GLU A 227 -21.04 11.15 -16.84
C GLU A 227 -19.97 11.32 -15.75
N ILE A 228 -20.27 12.14 -14.74
CA ILE A 228 -19.39 12.29 -13.58
C ILE A 228 -19.39 10.97 -12.80
N LYS A 229 -18.31 10.20 -12.90
CA LYS A 229 -18.07 9.08 -11.98
C LYS A 229 -17.34 9.55 -10.74
N ILE A 230 -17.72 8.97 -9.60
CA ILE A 230 -17.19 9.31 -8.29
C ILE A 230 -16.56 8.08 -7.63
N LEU A 231 -15.43 8.28 -6.96
CA LEU A 231 -14.93 7.35 -5.97
C LEU A 231 -15.56 7.75 -4.64
N ARG A 232 -16.43 6.90 -4.12
CA ARG A 232 -17.14 7.20 -2.87
C ARG A 232 -16.15 7.13 -1.69
N PRO A 233 -16.33 7.98 -0.67
CA PRO A 233 -15.50 7.95 0.54
C PRO A 233 -15.36 6.55 1.13
N GLN A 234 -16.48 5.82 1.26
CA GLN A 234 -16.49 4.49 1.87
C GLN A 234 -15.69 3.47 1.05
N ASP A 235 -15.79 3.50 -0.29
CA ASP A 235 -15.04 2.56 -1.15
C ASP A 235 -13.53 2.75 -0.98
N LEU A 236 -13.07 4.00 -0.88
CA LEU A 236 -11.66 4.32 -0.62
C LEU A 236 -11.23 3.87 0.78
N LEU A 237 -12.04 4.18 1.82
CA LEU A 237 -11.70 3.80 3.19
C LEU A 237 -11.67 2.27 3.36
N ASP A 238 -12.65 1.55 2.80
CA ASP A 238 -12.69 0.10 2.82
C ASP A 238 -11.47 -0.51 2.12
N ALA A 239 -11.08 0.03 0.96
CA ALA A 239 -9.86 -0.42 0.27
C ALA A 239 -8.59 -0.17 1.10
N LEU A 240 -8.55 0.92 1.87
CA LEU A 240 -7.43 1.27 2.74
C LEU A 240 -7.42 0.48 4.06
N MET A 241 -8.55 -0.06 4.53
CA MET A 241 -8.64 -0.85 5.77
C MET A 241 -7.70 -2.07 5.74
N ASP A 242 -7.54 -2.68 4.57
CA ASP A 242 -6.75 -3.89 4.39
C ASP A 242 -5.23 -3.65 4.31
N PHE A 243 -4.79 -2.39 4.25
CA PHE A 243 -3.36 -2.08 4.24
C PHE A 243 -2.76 -2.25 5.64
N ARG A 244 -1.65 -2.97 5.73
CA ARG A 244 -0.94 -3.24 6.98
C ARG A 244 -0.10 -2.07 7.47
N GLY A 245 0.61 -1.42 6.55
CA GLY A 245 1.49 -0.29 6.82
C GLY A 245 0.77 0.98 7.28
N GLN A 246 1.57 2.00 7.56
CA GLN A 246 1.06 3.35 7.79
C GLN A 246 0.48 3.90 6.50
N LYS A 247 -0.62 4.67 6.59
CA LYS A 247 -1.33 5.19 5.42
C LYS A 247 -1.28 6.71 5.46
N LEU A 248 -0.63 7.31 4.47
CA LEU A 248 -0.63 8.75 4.26
C LEU A 248 -1.62 9.07 3.15
N VAL A 249 -2.72 9.73 3.50
CA VAL A 249 -3.76 10.13 2.55
C VAL A 249 -3.69 11.65 2.39
N ILE A 250 -3.45 12.13 1.17
CA ILE A 250 -3.36 13.57 0.88
C ILE A 250 -4.33 13.89 -0.26
N LEU A 251 -5.27 14.79 -0.01
CA LEU A 251 -6.33 15.14 -0.95
C LEU A 251 -6.29 16.64 -1.25
N ASP A 252 -5.84 17.01 -2.44
CA ASP A 252 -5.89 18.37 -2.97
C ASP A 252 -7.15 18.56 -3.83
N SER A 253 -8.29 18.63 -3.15
CA SER A 253 -9.60 18.81 -3.78
C SER A 253 -10.63 19.37 -2.81
N CYS A 254 -11.65 20.09 -3.33
CA CYS A 254 -12.64 20.81 -2.52
C CYS A 254 -13.40 19.93 -1.53
N TYR A 255 -13.49 20.32 -0.25
CA TYR A 255 -14.22 19.56 0.78
C TYR A 255 -13.73 18.12 1.01
N SER A 256 -12.55 17.76 0.52
CA SER A 256 -11.98 16.42 0.70
C SER A 256 -11.70 16.05 2.16
N SER A 257 -11.55 17.02 3.05
CA SER A 257 -11.45 16.72 4.48
C SER A 257 -12.73 16.16 5.08
N ASP A 258 -13.86 16.19 4.37
CA ASP A 258 -15.08 15.50 4.80
C ASP A 258 -14.85 14.00 4.97
N LEU A 259 -13.85 13.43 4.30
CA LEU A 259 -13.38 12.06 4.56
C LEU A 259 -13.00 11.84 6.04
N ALA A 260 -12.53 12.89 6.73
CA ALA A 260 -12.19 12.85 8.15
C ALA A 260 -13.42 12.70 9.08
N LYS A 261 -14.64 12.93 8.58
CA LYS A 261 -15.89 12.73 9.34
C LYS A 261 -16.22 11.25 9.52
N TYR A 262 -15.66 10.38 8.67
CA TYR A 262 -15.78 8.93 8.77
C TYR A 262 -14.75 8.34 9.75
N SER A 263 -14.93 7.06 10.08
CA SER A 263 -13.93 6.28 10.79
C SER A 263 -12.76 6.00 9.84
N LEU A 264 -11.61 6.65 10.08
CA LEU A 264 -10.43 6.43 9.27
C LEU A 264 -9.82 5.05 9.60
N PRO A 265 -9.23 4.36 8.61
CA PRO A 265 -8.47 3.16 8.86
C PRO A 265 -7.38 3.36 9.92
N PRO A 266 -7.06 2.33 10.72
CA PRO A 266 -5.96 2.39 11.66
C PRO A 266 -4.65 2.79 10.97
N ARG A 267 -3.78 3.48 11.71
CA ARG A 267 -2.46 3.92 11.22
C ARG A 267 -2.53 4.89 10.03
N THR A 268 -3.61 5.66 9.92
CA THR A 268 -3.80 6.67 8.86
C THR A 268 -3.47 8.07 9.34
N VAL A 269 -2.81 8.86 8.49
CA VAL A 269 -2.81 10.32 8.57
C VAL A 269 -3.44 10.86 7.29
N LEU A 270 -4.48 11.67 7.45
CA LEU A 270 -5.21 12.33 6.37
C LEU A 270 -4.89 13.82 6.39
N ILE A 271 -4.46 14.35 5.24
CA ILE A 271 -4.42 15.79 4.94
C ILE A 271 -5.44 16.05 3.83
N GLY A 272 -6.37 16.98 4.04
CA GLY A 272 -7.40 17.33 3.05
C GLY A 272 -7.92 18.74 3.23
N MET A 273 -8.74 19.22 2.29
CA MET A 273 -9.27 20.58 2.29
C MET A 273 -10.70 20.60 2.86
N GLY A 274 -10.96 21.41 3.88
CA GLY A 274 -12.28 21.61 4.51
C GLY A 274 -13.14 22.68 3.87
N GLY A 275 -12.84 23.05 2.62
CA GLY A 275 -13.53 24.09 1.88
C GLY A 275 -13.10 24.08 0.41
N PRO A 276 -13.33 25.17 -0.33
CA PRO A 276 -12.83 25.32 -1.69
C PRO A 276 -11.30 25.12 -1.77
N ALA A 277 -10.88 24.33 -2.74
CA ALA A 277 -9.49 24.20 -3.16
C ALA A 277 -9.29 25.01 -4.45
N TYR A 278 -8.11 25.59 -4.62
CA TYR A 278 -7.76 26.48 -5.72
C TYR A 278 -6.45 26.05 -6.35
N GLU A 279 -6.40 26.12 -7.69
CA GLU A 279 -5.17 26.07 -8.48
C GLU A 279 -4.81 27.46 -8.97
N GLY A 280 -3.53 27.66 -9.28
CA GLY A 280 -2.99 28.96 -9.67
C GLY A 280 -3.49 29.50 -11.01
N HIS A 281 -4.67 30.12 -11.03
CA HIS A 281 -5.00 31.17 -11.99
C HIS A 281 -4.67 32.53 -11.37
N ILE A 282 -3.74 33.27 -11.98
CA ILE A 282 -3.43 34.66 -11.61
C ILE A 282 -4.59 35.52 -12.16
N PRO A 283 -5.46 36.12 -11.33
CA PRO A 283 -6.65 36.82 -11.85
C PRO A 283 -6.33 38.22 -12.42
N SER A 284 -5.10 38.74 -12.25
CA SER A 284 -4.72 40.03 -12.83
C SER A 284 -3.21 40.18 -13.04
N MET A 285 -2.82 40.72 -14.19
CA MET A 285 -1.43 41.05 -14.53
C MET A 285 -0.75 42.00 -13.53
N ALA A 286 -1.51 42.70 -12.68
CA ALA A 286 -0.98 43.65 -11.70
C ALA A 286 -0.36 42.99 -10.46
N TYR A 287 -0.87 41.83 -10.02
CA TYR A 287 -0.35 41.09 -8.85
C TYR A 287 0.85 40.19 -9.19
N ALA A 288 1.00 39.81 -10.47
CA ALA A 288 2.10 38.98 -10.96
C ALA A 288 3.48 39.61 -10.76
N LYS A 289 3.59 40.95 -10.76
CA LYS A 289 4.89 41.64 -10.66
C LYS A 289 5.54 41.61 -9.27
N LYS A 290 4.80 41.31 -8.19
CA LYS A 290 5.31 41.42 -6.81
C LYS A 290 5.68 40.10 -6.12
N ILE A 291 5.21 38.97 -6.64
CA ILE A 291 5.39 37.65 -5.98
C ILE A 291 6.31 36.73 -6.81
N ASP A 292 6.63 37.12 -8.04
CA ASP A 292 7.15 36.22 -9.08
C ASP A 292 8.54 36.65 -9.61
N THR A 293 9.52 36.76 -8.70
CA THR A 293 10.94 36.98 -9.06
C THR A 293 11.73 35.66 -9.19
N GLY A 294 11.05 34.52 -9.25
CA GLY A 294 11.67 33.19 -9.42
C GLY A 294 11.73 32.73 -10.88
N PRO A 295 12.64 31.79 -11.23
CA PRO A 295 12.90 31.36 -12.61
C PRO A 295 11.78 30.52 -13.27
N GLU A 296 10.59 30.49 -12.71
CA GLU A 296 9.51 29.53 -13.04
C GLU A 296 8.42 30.13 -13.96
N LYS A 297 8.79 30.72 -15.11
CA LYS A 297 7.81 31.22 -16.10
C LYS A 297 7.26 30.10 -17.01
N GLY A 298 5.93 30.00 -17.12
CA GLY A 298 5.22 29.27 -18.18
C GLY A 298 3.91 28.62 -17.71
N GLU A 299 2.98 28.36 -18.64
CA GLU A 299 1.76 27.55 -18.40
C GLU A 299 2.08 26.16 -17.81
N GLY A 300 3.32 25.69 -17.94
CA GLY A 300 3.83 24.45 -17.36
C GLY A 300 4.09 24.43 -15.85
N ASN A 301 3.68 25.45 -15.08
CA ASN A 301 3.90 25.51 -13.63
C ASN A 301 2.61 25.70 -12.79
N ILE A 302 1.43 25.65 -13.40
CA ILE A 302 0.17 25.70 -12.64
C ILE A 302 0.08 24.45 -11.76
N MET A 303 -0.23 24.66 -10.49
CA MET A 303 -0.37 23.63 -9.45
C MET A 303 -1.51 24.03 -8.50
N GLY A 304 -2.15 23.04 -7.88
CA GLY A 304 -2.99 23.23 -6.70
C GLY A 304 -2.20 23.92 -5.57
N TYR A 305 -2.83 24.82 -4.81
CA TYR A 305 -2.10 25.55 -3.78
C TYR A 305 -1.58 24.64 -2.66
N CYS A 306 -2.34 23.62 -2.28
CA CYS A 306 -1.88 22.62 -1.32
C CYS A 306 -0.71 21.82 -1.90
N SER A 307 -0.84 21.31 -3.13
CA SER A 307 0.22 20.56 -3.82
C SER A 307 1.50 21.36 -3.99
N ARG A 308 1.40 22.64 -4.36
CA ARG A 308 2.54 23.56 -4.47
C ARG A 308 3.24 23.77 -3.13
N ALA A 309 2.47 24.00 -2.07
CA ALA A 309 3.02 24.18 -0.72
C ALA A 309 3.74 22.90 -0.26
N LEU A 310 3.08 21.75 -0.42
CA LEU A 310 3.64 20.43 -0.12
C LEU A 310 4.94 20.18 -0.90
N TYR A 311 4.93 20.40 -2.21
CA TYR A 311 6.13 20.27 -3.07
C TYR A 311 7.28 21.15 -2.57
N LYS A 312 7.03 22.43 -2.29
CA LYS A 312 8.04 23.36 -1.77
C LYS A 312 8.61 22.86 -0.44
N ILE A 313 7.76 22.47 0.51
CA ILE A 313 8.20 22.03 1.84
C ILE A 313 9.03 20.74 1.75
N LEU A 314 8.60 19.77 0.94
CA LEU A 314 9.33 18.52 0.74
C LEU A 314 10.67 18.75 0.02
N ARG A 315 10.70 19.60 -0.99
CA ARG A 315 11.93 19.94 -1.73
C ARG A 315 12.94 20.63 -0.82
N ASP A 316 12.48 21.61 -0.04
CA ASP A 316 13.35 22.44 0.81
C ASP A 316 13.77 21.68 2.09
N ASN A 317 13.03 20.64 2.50
CA ASN A 317 13.34 19.82 3.68
C ASN A 317 13.92 18.46 3.31
N GLN A 318 15.24 18.34 3.26
CA GLN A 318 15.93 17.08 2.98
C GLN A 318 16.10 16.16 4.21
N SER A 319 15.59 16.58 5.38
CA SER A 319 15.66 15.82 6.63
C SER A 319 14.36 15.05 6.88
N THR A 320 14.30 14.29 7.97
CA THR A 320 13.06 13.65 8.43
C THR A 320 12.04 14.69 8.86
N ILE A 321 10.81 14.61 8.33
CA ILE A 321 9.70 15.49 8.68
C ILE A 321 8.49 14.68 9.17
N ASP A 322 7.90 15.13 10.27
CA ASP A 322 6.62 14.61 10.76
C ASP A 322 5.47 15.11 9.87
N VAL A 323 4.55 14.23 9.48
CA VAL A 323 3.42 14.59 8.60
C VAL A 323 2.48 15.61 9.25
N SER A 324 2.31 15.61 10.57
CA SER A 324 1.49 16.62 11.25
C SER A 324 2.14 18.01 11.16
N ALA A 325 3.46 18.07 11.38
CA ALA A 325 4.24 19.30 11.20
C ALA A 325 4.28 19.76 9.74
N LEU A 326 4.25 18.81 8.79
CA LEU A 326 4.11 19.11 7.36
C LEU A 326 2.76 19.80 7.09
N ALA A 327 1.66 19.33 7.67
CA ALA A 327 0.35 19.97 7.53
C ALA A 327 0.32 21.39 8.13
N ASP A 328 0.99 21.62 9.26
CA ASP A 328 1.13 22.96 9.83
C ASP A 328 1.88 23.91 8.89
N LYS A 329 2.99 23.46 8.30
CA LYS A 329 3.73 24.25 7.31
C LYS A 329 2.92 24.55 6.04
N ILE A 330 2.04 23.64 5.63
CA ILE A 330 1.12 23.89 4.51
C ILE A 330 0.13 25.01 4.89
N ARG A 331 -0.43 25.01 6.10
CA ARG A 331 -1.31 26.10 6.60
C ARG A 331 -0.63 27.46 6.61
N GLU A 332 0.68 27.49 6.83
CA GLU A 332 1.48 28.71 6.87
C GLU A 332 1.81 29.27 5.47
N ASP A 333 1.64 28.47 4.40
CA ASP A 333 1.95 28.91 3.04
C ASP A 333 1.12 30.14 2.65
N THR A 334 1.79 31.11 2.02
CA THR A 334 1.20 32.40 1.67
C THR A 334 -0.07 32.26 0.82
N ARG A 335 -0.11 31.34 -0.14
CA ARG A 335 -1.29 31.18 -1.03
C ARG A 335 -2.44 30.49 -0.30
N ILE A 336 -2.14 29.54 0.59
CA ILE A 336 -3.15 28.92 1.47
C ILE A 336 -3.81 29.99 2.33
N ARG A 337 -3.01 30.86 2.97
CA ARG A 337 -3.52 31.93 3.85
C ARG A 337 -4.30 33.01 3.11
N VAL A 338 -3.77 33.53 2.01
CA VAL A 338 -4.40 34.62 1.24
C VAL A 338 -5.76 34.19 0.67
N HIS A 339 -5.89 32.93 0.29
CA HIS A 339 -7.14 32.38 -0.24
C HIS A 339 -7.99 31.67 0.82
N HIS A 340 -7.62 31.78 2.09
CA HIS A 340 -8.34 31.20 3.23
C HIS A 340 -8.67 29.70 3.04
N GLN A 341 -7.77 28.92 2.43
CA GLN A 341 -7.97 27.49 2.29
C GLN A 341 -7.85 26.80 3.64
N ASN A 342 -8.87 26.02 3.99
CA ASN A 342 -8.93 25.29 5.26
C ASN A 342 -8.22 23.95 5.15
N VAL A 343 -6.94 23.89 5.49
CA VAL A 343 -6.15 22.64 5.49
C VAL A 343 -6.41 21.87 6.79
N VAL A 344 -7.01 20.70 6.66
CA VAL A 344 -7.35 19.80 7.77
C VAL A 344 -6.37 18.64 7.81
N CYS A 345 -5.90 18.31 9.01
CA CYS A 345 -5.08 17.12 9.26
C CYS A 345 -5.72 16.28 10.36
N LYS A 346 -5.98 15.01 10.08
CA LYS A 346 -6.47 14.03 11.06
C LYS A 346 -5.47 12.88 11.13
N ALA A 347 -4.84 12.69 12.28
CA ALA A 347 -3.81 11.69 12.49
C ALA A 347 -4.29 10.61 13.48
N MET A 348 -4.27 9.35 13.04
CA MET A 348 -4.50 8.16 13.88
C MET A 348 -3.17 7.53 14.33
N THR A 349 -2.04 8.00 13.78
CA THR A 349 -0.68 7.56 14.10
C THR A 349 0.30 8.66 13.73
N GLN A 350 1.55 8.53 14.17
CA GLN A 350 2.63 9.42 13.76
C GLN A 350 3.33 8.83 12.52
N ILE A 351 3.39 9.60 11.43
CA ILE A 351 4.14 9.24 10.22
C ILE A 351 5.31 10.21 10.06
N LYS A 352 6.50 9.66 9.82
CA LYS A 352 7.72 10.43 9.56
C LYS A 352 8.23 10.11 8.16
N LEU A 353 8.36 11.13 7.33
CA LEU A 353 8.90 11.03 5.98
C LEU A 353 10.40 11.35 6.03
N SER A 354 11.26 10.41 5.63
CA SER A 354 12.72 10.58 5.64
C SER A 354 13.28 10.55 4.22
N SER A 355 14.19 11.47 3.89
CA SER A 355 14.91 11.45 2.61
C SER A 355 15.96 10.34 2.61
N ILE A 356 16.15 9.67 1.47
CA ILE A 356 17.16 8.63 1.29
C ILE A 356 18.57 9.21 1.52
N HIS A 357 18.79 10.48 1.15
CA HIS A 357 20.08 11.16 1.32
C HIS A 357 20.46 11.47 2.77
N HIS A 358 19.56 11.22 3.74
CA HIS A 358 19.78 11.53 5.15
C HIS A 358 19.78 10.28 6.05
N MET A 359 19.85 9.08 5.48
CA MET A 359 20.21 7.90 6.27
C MET A 359 21.67 8.08 6.70
N PRO A 360 21.97 8.20 8.01
CA PRO A 360 23.36 8.25 8.45
C PRO A 360 24.02 6.95 7.98
N ASN A 361 25.18 7.07 7.31
CA ASN A 361 26.05 5.93 7.03
C ASN A 361 26.24 5.18 8.35
N LYS A 362 25.62 4.00 8.46
CA LYS A 362 26.00 3.02 9.47
C LYS A 362 27.33 2.43 8.99
N ASN A 363 28.42 3.07 9.42
CA ASN A 363 29.72 2.42 9.48
C ASN A 363 29.70 1.36 10.58
#